data_AF-A0A7W5F1D1-F1
#
_entry.id   AF-A0A7W5F1D1-F1
#
_cell.length_a   1.000
_cell.length_b   1.000
_cell.length_c   1.000
_cell.angle_alpha   90.00
_cell.angle_beta   90.00
_cell.angle_gamma   90.00
#
_symmetry.space_group_name_H-M   'P 1'
#
loop_
_entity.id
_entity.type
_entity.pdbx_description
1 polymer ?
#
loop_
_entity_poly.entity_id
_entity_poly.type
_entity_poly.pdbx_seq_one_letter_code
_entity_poly.pdbx_strand_id
1 'polypeptide(L)'
;MIDIRVVSTPAPTEAEVGGGAVGRITVRDLEESFPMDLTYWGVKEYQASWVRALRRLERGDGATSCLISSVTNPATSNFVFCWPLYRSADIIYVQSSIIFLEELDQAFVPDEPWRCVGPRSTVDEDGNEISEWQATVDEVREFLHRAPGVGLGER
;
A
#
# COMPACT_ATOMS: atom_id res chain seq x y z
N MET A 1 11.85 7.38 -8.48
CA MET A 1 10.42 7.42 -8.83
C MET A 1 9.67 6.48 -7.90
N ILE A 2 8.46 6.85 -7.47
CA ILE A 2 7.50 5.94 -6.86
C ILE A 2 6.33 5.70 -7.82
N ASP A 3 5.97 4.45 -8.04
CA ASP A 3 4.81 4.04 -8.85
C ASP A 3 4.21 2.76 -8.26
N ILE A 4 2.88 2.64 -8.29
CA ILE A 4 2.17 1.41 -7.96
C ILE A 4 0.98 1.26 -8.90
N ARG A 5 0.89 0.11 -9.57
CA ARG A 5 -0.11 -0.13 -10.62
C ARG A 5 -0.47 -1.59 -10.75
N VAL A 6 -1.62 -1.85 -11.34
CA VAL A 6 -2.01 -3.19 -11.79
C VAL A 6 -1.36 -3.48 -13.14
N VAL A 7 -0.75 -4.65 -13.30
CA VAL A 7 -0.06 -5.08 -14.52
C VAL A 7 -0.77 -6.21 -15.25
N SER A 8 -1.54 -7.04 -14.54
CA SER A 8 -2.43 -8.02 -15.16
C SER A 8 -3.68 -8.25 -14.29
N THR A 9 -4.79 -8.54 -14.96
CA THR A 9 -6.06 -8.95 -14.34
C THR A 9 -6.47 -10.29 -14.92
N PRO A 10 -7.19 -11.14 -14.16
CA PRO A 10 -7.66 -12.42 -14.67
C PRO A 10 -8.66 -12.18 -15.81
N ALA A 11 -8.76 -13.14 -16.74
CA ALA A 11 -9.72 -13.03 -17.82
C ALA A 11 -11.16 -12.99 -17.27
N PRO A 12 -12.12 -12.35 -17.96
CA PRO A 12 -13.51 -12.27 -17.49
C PRO A 12 -14.15 -13.62 -17.15
N THR A 13 -13.70 -14.70 -17.81
CA THR A 13 -14.15 -16.08 -17.59
C THR A 13 -13.55 -16.75 -16.35
N GLU A 14 -12.44 -16.23 -15.82
CA GLU A 14 -11.76 -16.73 -14.62
C GLU A 14 -12.14 -15.93 -13.37
N ALA A 15 -12.75 -14.76 -13.54
CA ALA A 15 -13.16 -13.86 -12.45
C ALA A 15 -14.23 -14.48 -11.51
N GLU A 16 -14.92 -15.55 -11.93
CA GLU A 16 -15.94 -16.24 -11.13
C GLU A 16 -15.34 -17.23 -10.11
N VAL A 17 -14.04 -17.55 -10.20
CA VAL A 17 -13.34 -18.44 -9.26
C VAL A 17 -12.18 -17.68 -8.63
N GLY A 18 -12.44 -16.97 -7.52
CA GLY A 18 -11.40 -16.37 -6.68
C GLY A 18 -10.31 -15.62 -7.46
N GLY A 19 -10.69 -14.56 -8.16
CA GLY A 19 -9.77 -13.85 -9.06
C GLY A 19 -8.59 -13.24 -8.32
N GLY A 20 -7.38 -13.49 -8.81
CA GLY A 20 -6.17 -12.76 -8.42
C GLY A 20 -5.73 -11.83 -9.54
N ALA A 21 -5.28 -10.62 -9.23
CA ALA A 21 -4.57 -9.76 -10.16
C ALA A 21 -3.07 -9.72 -9.80
N VAL A 22 -2.25 -9.17 -10.68
CA VAL A 22 -0.85 -8.86 -10.38
C VAL A 22 -0.68 -7.36 -10.38
N GLY A 23 -0.16 -6.84 -9.27
CA GLY A 23 0.31 -5.48 -9.13
C GLY A 23 1.83 -5.39 -9.31
N ARG A 24 2.32 -4.19 -9.53
CA ARG A 24 3.75 -3.87 -9.48
C ARG A 24 3.97 -2.57 -8.74
N ILE A 25 4.95 -2.58 -7.84
CA ILE A 25 5.47 -1.40 -7.16
C ILE A 25 6.88 -1.12 -7.66
N THR A 26 7.18 0.15 -7.87
CA THR A 26 8.50 0.63 -8.20
C THR A 26 8.86 1.76 -7.25
N VAL A 27 9.98 1.63 -6.55
CA VAL A 27 10.53 2.67 -5.66
C VAL A 27 12.02 2.79 -5.95
N ARG A 28 12.36 3.72 -6.84
CA ARG A 28 13.72 3.92 -7.37
C ARG A 28 14.32 2.63 -7.93
N ASP A 29 15.16 1.96 -7.17
CA ASP A 29 15.86 0.72 -7.49
C ASP A 29 15.05 -0.54 -7.13
N LEU A 30 13.99 -0.40 -6.32
CA LEU A 30 13.00 -1.46 -6.14
C LEU A 30 12.10 -1.57 -7.38
N GLU A 31 11.99 -2.77 -7.91
CA GLU A 31 10.89 -3.17 -8.79
C GLU A 31 10.39 -4.56 -8.36
N GLU A 32 9.15 -4.61 -7.85
CA GLU A 32 8.56 -5.83 -7.30
C GLU A 32 7.15 -6.04 -7.86
N SER A 33 6.89 -7.26 -8.37
CA SER A 33 5.54 -7.69 -8.74
C SER A 33 4.92 -8.44 -7.58
N PHE A 34 3.64 -8.20 -7.31
CA PHE A 34 2.93 -8.77 -6.16
C PHE A 34 1.56 -9.31 -6.55
N PRO A 35 1.12 -10.42 -5.93
CA PRO A 35 -0.24 -10.91 -6.10
C PRO A 35 -1.22 -9.99 -5.37
N MET A 36 -2.35 -9.71 -6.01
CA MET A 36 -3.48 -8.98 -5.44
C MET A 36 -4.65 -9.94 -5.30
N ASP A 37 -5.10 -10.17 -4.07
CA ASP A 37 -6.32 -10.93 -3.83
C ASP A 37 -7.55 -10.06 -4.14
N LEU A 38 -8.45 -10.54 -5.01
CA LEU A 38 -9.67 -9.80 -5.38
C LEU A 38 -10.96 -10.33 -4.73
N THR A 39 -10.85 -11.17 -3.69
CA THR A 39 -12.02 -11.76 -3.00
C THR A 39 -12.69 -10.76 -2.04
N TYR A 40 -11.96 -9.75 -1.57
CA TYR A 40 -12.47 -8.69 -0.70
C TYR A 40 -12.50 -7.32 -1.39
N TRP A 41 -11.39 -6.92 -2.02
CA TRP A 41 -11.29 -5.68 -2.78
C TRP A 41 -11.14 -5.95 -4.26
N GLY A 42 -11.92 -5.25 -5.09
CA GLY A 42 -11.63 -5.16 -6.52
C GLY A 42 -10.43 -4.25 -6.81
N VAL A 43 -9.96 -4.29 -8.06
CA VAL A 43 -8.84 -3.47 -8.55
C VAL A 43 -9.03 -1.97 -8.25
N LYS A 44 -10.26 -1.45 -8.39
CA LYS A 44 -10.56 -0.04 -8.14
C LYS A 44 -10.40 0.35 -6.67
N GLU A 45 -10.73 -0.55 -5.75
CA GLU A 45 -10.56 -0.31 -4.30
C GLU A 45 -9.09 -0.27 -3.92
N TYR A 46 -8.27 -1.19 -4.44
CA TYR A 46 -6.81 -1.12 -4.28
C TYR A 46 -6.24 0.20 -4.79
N GLN A 47 -6.57 0.60 -6.02
CA GLN A 47 -6.10 1.86 -6.61
C GLN A 47 -6.54 3.08 -5.79
N ALA A 48 -7.79 3.12 -5.35
CA ALA A 48 -8.29 4.18 -4.50
C ALA A 48 -7.56 4.22 -3.13
N SER A 49 -7.29 3.05 -2.56
CA SER A 49 -6.53 2.91 -1.31
C SER A 49 -5.09 3.43 -1.46
N TRP A 50 -4.39 3.09 -2.55
CA TRP A 50 -3.04 3.59 -2.84
C TRP A 50 -3.01 5.11 -3.00
N VAL A 51 -3.96 5.68 -3.74
CA VAL A 51 -4.07 7.14 -3.91
C VAL A 51 -4.34 7.82 -2.56
N ARG A 52 -5.23 7.27 -1.73
CA ARG A 52 -5.51 7.79 -0.39
C ARG A 52 -4.27 7.75 0.50
N ALA A 53 -3.55 6.62 0.50
CA ALA A 53 -2.33 6.46 1.28
C ALA A 53 -1.25 7.47 0.87
N LEU A 54 -1.04 7.68 -0.43
CA LEU A 54 -0.04 8.63 -0.93
C LEU A 54 -0.45 10.09 -0.70
N ARG A 55 -1.73 10.44 -0.84
CA ARG A 55 -2.26 11.77 -0.48
C ARG A 55 -2.05 12.11 0.99
N ARG A 56 -2.10 11.11 1.88
CA ARG A 56 -1.81 11.31 3.30
C ARG A 56 -0.37 11.78 3.53
N LEU A 57 0.59 11.17 2.83
CA LEU A 57 2.01 11.57 2.91
C LEU A 57 2.24 12.99 2.40
N GLU A 58 1.59 13.39 1.30
CA GLU A 58 1.74 14.73 0.73
C GLU A 58 1.36 15.84 1.72
N ARG A 59 0.32 15.61 2.54
CA ARG A 59 -0.32 16.63 3.39
C ARG A 59 0.39 16.91 4.71
N GLY A 60 1.14 15.96 5.27
CA GLY A 60 1.70 16.11 6.61
C GLY A 60 3.15 15.66 6.67
N ASP A 61 4.04 16.53 7.12
CA ASP A 61 5.37 16.11 7.55
C ASP A 61 5.26 15.15 8.74
N GLY A 62 6.18 14.18 8.84
CA GLY A 62 6.11 13.11 9.84
C GLY A 62 4.94 12.13 9.67
N ALA A 63 4.21 12.19 8.56
CA ALA A 63 3.07 11.30 8.33
C ALA A 63 3.51 9.85 8.07
N THR A 64 2.85 8.92 8.75
CA THR A 64 2.87 7.49 8.42
C THR A 64 1.68 7.13 7.53
N SER A 65 1.92 6.33 6.50
CA SER A 65 0.90 5.78 5.60
C SER A 65 1.21 4.32 5.26
N CYS A 66 0.38 3.68 4.44
CA CYS A 66 0.56 2.25 4.12
C CYS A 66 -0.11 1.89 2.78
N LEU A 67 0.63 1.25 1.88
CA LEU A 67 0.13 0.70 0.61
C LEU A 67 -0.20 -0.78 0.80
N ILE A 68 -1.48 -1.16 0.76
CA ILE A 68 -1.87 -2.56 0.83
C ILE A 68 -1.61 -3.23 -0.52
N SER A 69 -0.91 -4.37 -0.51
CA SER A 69 -0.64 -5.18 -1.70
C SER A 69 -1.66 -6.30 -1.88
N SER A 70 -2.12 -6.87 -0.76
CA SER A 70 -3.12 -7.93 -0.74
C SER A 70 -3.90 -7.92 0.58
N VAL A 71 -5.23 -7.93 0.48
CA VAL A 71 -6.16 -8.00 1.59
C VAL A 71 -7.35 -8.90 1.25
N THR A 72 -7.67 -9.79 2.16
CA THR A 72 -8.88 -10.61 2.19
C THR A 72 -9.80 -10.09 3.30
N ASN A 73 -10.99 -10.68 3.51
CA ASN A 73 -11.94 -10.18 4.52
C ASN A 73 -11.28 -10.12 5.93
N PRO A 74 -11.05 -8.92 6.51
CA PRO A 74 -10.32 -8.79 7.76
C PRO A 74 -11.00 -9.47 8.96
N ALA A 75 -12.31 -9.76 8.87
CA ALA A 75 -13.04 -10.48 9.91
C ALA A 75 -12.72 -11.98 9.97
N THR A 76 -12.10 -12.53 8.92
CA THR A 76 -11.85 -13.97 8.79
C THR A 76 -10.41 -14.30 8.40
N SER A 77 -9.56 -13.29 8.24
CA SER A 77 -8.20 -13.43 7.73
C SER A 77 -7.15 -13.25 8.81
N ASN A 78 -5.95 -13.78 8.56
CA ASN A 78 -4.87 -13.76 9.54
C ASN A 78 -3.91 -12.59 9.34
N PHE A 79 -3.71 -12.12 8.10
CA PHE A 79 -2.72 -11.10 7.79
C PHE A 79 -3.08 -10.25 6.57
N VAL A 80 -2.43 -9.10 6.46
CA VAL A 80 -2.47 -8.18 5.31
C VAL A 80 -1.04 -7.90 4.86
N PHE A 81 -0.77 -8.06 3.56
CA PHE A 81 0.53 -7.69 2.98
C PHE A 81 0.53 -6.22 2.58
N CYS A 82 1.60 -5.50 2.90
CA CYS A 82 1.66 -4.08 2.63
C CYS A 82 3.08 -3.50 2.59
N TRP A 83 3.16 -2.24 2.18
CA TRP A 83 4.33 -1.40 2.36
C TRP A 83 4.01 -0.20 3.27
N PRO A 84 4.47 -0.21 4.53
CA PRO A 84 4.47 0.98 5.37
C PRO A 84 5.30 2.09 4.74
N LEU A 85 4.81 3.32 4.89
CA LEU A 85 5.41 4.53 4.33
C LEU A 85 5.63 5.54 5.45
N TYR A 86 6.85 6.06 5.58
CA TYR A 86 7.20 7.00 6.64
C TYR A 86 7.78 8.26 6.03
N ARG A 87 7.09 9.40 6.19
CA ARG A 87 7.61 10.69 5.75
C ARG A 87 8.54 11.29 6.81
N SER A 88 9.70 11.77 6.35
CA SER A 88 10.61 12.63 7.10
C SER A 88 11.07 13.76 6.19
N ALA A 89 10.57 14.98 6.42
CA ALA A 89 10.76 16.13 5.54
C ALA A 89 10.36 15.80 4.09
N ASP A 90 11.34 15.79 3.17
CA ASP A 90 11.12 15.52 1.74
C ASP A 90 11.35 14.05 1.35
N ILE A 91 11.78 13.20 2.29
CA ILE A 91 12.05 11.78 2.06
C ILE A 91 10.86 10.94 2.56
N ILE A 92 10.48 9.95 1.76
CA ILE A 92 9.54 8.89 2.11
C ILE A 92 10.33 7.59 2.18
N TYR A 93 10.35 6.96 3.35
CA TYR A 93 10.87 5.62 3.53
C TYR A 93 9.78 4.59 3.28
N VAL A 94 10.09 3.56 2.51
CA VAL A 94 9.18 2.48 2.13
C VAL A 94 9.76 1.17 2.63
N GLN A 95 9.00 0.41 3.41
CA GLN A 95 9.43 -0.89 3.92
C GLN A 95 8.47 -1.98 3.45
N SER A 96 8.92 -3.23 3.40
CA SER A 96 8.04 -4.38 3.19
C SER A 96 7.56 -4.91 4.54
N SER A 97 6.26 -5.17 4.69
CA SER A 97 5.69 -5.60 5.97
C SER A 97 4.45 -6.48 5.82
N ILE A 98 4.22 -7.30 6.85
CA ILE A 98 3.02 -8.12 7.02
C ILE A 98 2.36 -7.63 8.30
N ILE A 99 1.09 -7.24 8.23
CA ILE A 99 0.28 -6.91 9.40
C ILE A 99 -0.43 -8.20 9.82
N PHE A 100 -0.10 -8.74 11.00
CA PHE A 100 -0.80 -9.88 11.60
C PHE A 100 -2.05 -9.38 12.33
N LEU A 101 -3.23 -9.75 11.83
CA LEU A 101 -4.51 -9.23 12.29
C LEU A 101 -4.87 -9.68 13.71
N GLU A 102 -4.40 -10.85 14.12
CA GLU A 102 -4.62 -11.39 15.47
C GLU A 102 -3.79 -10.68 16.57
N GLU A 103 -2.73 -9.98 16.16
CA GLU A 103 -1.83 -9.24 17.07
C GLU A 103 -2.28 -7.78 17.27
N LEU A 104 -3.37 -7.36 16.62
CA LEU A 104 -3.87 -5.99 16.72
C LEU A 104 -4.75 -5.81 17.97
N ASP A 105 -4.44 -4.78 18.76
CA ASP A 105 -5.27 -4.35 19.89
C ASP A 105 -6.67 -3.82 19.48
N GLN A 106 -6.86 -3.55 18.18
CA GLN A 106 -8.09 -3.01 17.62
C GLN A 106 -8.40 -3.63 16.26
N ALA A 107 -9.68 -3.63 15.89
CA ALA A 107 -10.11 -4.13 14.59
C ALA A 107 -9.41 -3.38 13.43
N PHE A 108 -8.95 -4.12 12.44
CA PHE A 108 -8.34 -3.56 11.24
C PHE A 108 -9.37 -2.76 10.43
N VAL A 109 -9.01 -1.53 10.08
CA VAL A 109 -9.82 -0.64 9.24
C VAL A 109 -9.12 -0.50 7.89
N PRO A 110 -9.62 -1.16 6.82
CA PRO A 110 -8.96 -1.17 5.51
C PRO A 110 -8.76 0.22 4.90
N ASP A 111 -9.56 1.21 5.30
CA ASP A 111 -9.41 2.58 4.84
C ASP A 111 -8.27 3.35 5.52
N GLU A 112 -7.80 2.87 6.67
CA GLU A 112 -6.74 3.48 7.47
C GLU A 112 -5.67 2.45 7.93
N PRO A 113 -5.06 1.68 7.00
CA PRO A 113 -4.13 0.59 7.35
C PRO A 113 -2.90 1.07 8.12
N TRP A 114 -2.53 2.33 7.97
CA TRP A 114 -1.44 2.98 8.69
C TRP A 114 -1.66 3.12 10.20
N ARG A 115 -2.87 2.87 10.72
CA ARG A 115 -3.10 2.80 12.17
C ARG A 115 -2.52 1.53 12.80
N CYS A 116 -2.26 0.51 12.00
CA CYS A 116 -1.78 -0.79 12.42
C CYS A 116 -0.28 -0.99 12.21
N VAL A 117 0.42 0.04 11.73
CA VAL A 117 1.88 0.00 11.54
C VAL A 117 2.54 0.87 12.62
N GLY A 118 3.61 0.34 13.23
CA GLY A 118 4.37 1.04 14.26
C GLY A 118 5.18 2.23 13.71
N PRO A 119 5.92 2.94 14.58
CA PRO A 119 6.91 3.91 14.13
C PRO A 119 8.01 3.25 13.30
N ARG A 120 8.64 4.01 12.40
CA ARG A 120 9.76 3.52 11.58
C ARG A 120 10.89 2.99 12.47
N SER A 121 11.25 1.73 12.26
CA SER A 121 12.51 1.13 12.72
C SER A 121 13.35 0.72 11.51
N THR A 122 14.66 0.67 11.63
CA THR A 122 15.56 0.13 10.59
C THR A 122 16.04 -1.28 10.92
N VAL A 123 15.70 -1.78 12.11
CA VAL A 123 16.02 -3.14 12.57
C VAL A 123 14.78 -3.80 13.16
N ASP A 124 14.64 -5.10 12.95
CA ASP A 124 13.56 -5.90 13.54
C ASP A 124 13.89 -6.33 14.99
N GLU A 125 13.00 -7.10 15.62
CA GLU A 125 13.13 -7.55 17.01
C GLU A 125 14.32 -8.50 17.24
N ASP A 126 14.75 -9.17 16.18
CA ASP A 126 15.90 -10.08 16.18
C ASP A 126 17.22 -9.34 15.85
N GLY A 127 17.14 -8.05 15.54
CA GLY A 127 18.29 -7.19 15.20
C GLY A 127 18.72 -7.27 13.74
N ASN A 128 17.92 -7.86 12.85
CA ASN A 128 18.18 -7.86 11.42
C ASN A 128 17.80 -6.53 10.79
N GLU A 129 18.50 -6.12 9.72
CA GLU A 129 18.14 -4.93 8.96
C GLU A 129 16.82 -5.12 8.20
N ILE A 130 15.92 -4.13 8.34
CA ILE A 130 14.67 -4.10 7.58
C ILE A 130 14.96 -3.62 6.16
N SER A 131 14.42 -4.35 5.17
CA SER A 131 14.47 -3.91 3.77
C SER A 131 13.72 -2.59 3.60
N GLU A 132 14.45 -1.56 3.15
CA GLU A 132 13.94 -0.20 3.04
C GLU A 132 14.41 0.49 1.76
N TRP A 133 13.49 1.21 1.12
CA TRP A 133 13.75 2.04 -0.04
C TRP A 133 13.29 3.46 0.20
N GLN A 134 13.77 4.40 -0.63
CA GLN A 134 13.48 5.81 -0.48
C GLN A 134 12.82 6.38 -1.74
N ALA A 135 11.81 7.20 -1.53
CA ALA A 135 11.25 8.10 -2.53
C ALA A 135 11.26 9.53 -2.00
N THR A 136 10.95 10.50 -2.85
CA THR A 136 10.71 11.88 -2.40
C THR A 136 9.23 12.23 -2.40
N VAL A 137 8.88 13.25 -1.62
CA VAL A 137 7.53 13.84 -1.66
C VAL A 137 7.18 14.32 -3.07
N ASP A 138 8.15 14.85 -3.82
CA ASP A 138 7.92 15.26 -5.21
C ASP A 138 7.61 14.08 -6.13
N GLU A 139 8.30 12.95 -5.98
CA GLU A 139 7.98 11.72 -6.74
C GLU A 139 6.57 11.23 -6.42
N VAL A 140 6.12 11.34 -5.16
CA VAL A 140 4.73 11.07 -4.76
C VAL A 140 3.75 12.03 -5.44
N ARG A 141 4.05 13.33 -5.45
CA ARG A 141 3.22 14.35 -6.13
C ARG A 141 3.10 14.04 -7.61
N GLU A 142 4.20 13.72 -8.29
CA GLU A 142 4.17 13.36 -9.70
C GLU A 142 3.33 12.11 -9.98
N PHE A 143 3.40 11.08 -9.10
CA PHE A 143 2.50 9.93 -9.20
C PHE A 143 1.03 10.37 -9.10
N LEU A 144 0.69 11.17 -8.09
CA LEU A 144 -0.68 11.63 -7.84
C LEU A 144 -1.24 12.51 -8.98
N HIS A 145 -0.39 13.26 -9.69
CA HIS A 145 -0.79 14.05 -10.86
C HIS A 145 -1.06 13.17 -12.09
N ARG A 146 -0.37 12.04 -12.22
CA ARG A 146 -0.54 11.09 -13.33
C ARG A 146 -1.67 10.10 -13.10
N ALA A 147 -1.94 9.76 -11.83
CA ALA A 147 -3.02 8.86 -11.47
C ALA A 147 -4.35 9.46 -11.97
N PRO A 148 -5.10 8.78 -12.85
CA PRO A 148 -6.37 9.29 -13.34
C PRO A 148 -7.27 9.57 -12.13
N GLY A 149 -7.84 10.77 -12.11
CA GLY A 149 -8.64 11.24 -10.99
C GLY A 149 -9.72 10.24 -10.62
N VAL A 150 -9.56 9.56 -9.48
CA VAL A 150 -10.68 9.00 -8.75
C VAL A 150 -11.51 10.21 -8.32
N GLY A 151 -12.49 10.56 -9.16
CA GLY A 151 -13.49 11.61 -9.02
C GLY A 151 -13.10 12.78 -8.10
N LEU A 152 -12.49 13.83 -8.67
CA LEU A 152 -12.79 15.16 -8.14
C LEU A 152 -14.25 15.42 -8.49
N GLY A 153 -15.13 15.19 -7.51
CA GLY A 153 -16.52 15.63 -7.58
C GLY A 153 -16.54 17.08 -8.04
N GLU A 154 -17.26 17.30 -9.13
CA GLU A 154 -17.50 18.58 -9.76
C GLU A 154 -17.98 19.58 -8.70
N ARG A 155 -17.39 20.79 -8.74
CA ARG A 155 -17.97 21.96 -8.06
C ARG A 155 -19.09 22.53 -8.91
#